data_AF-A0AAV8Q5K9-F1
#
_entry.id   AF-A0AAV8Q5K9-F1
#
_cell.length_a   1.000
_cell.length_b   1.000
_cell.length_c   1.000
_cell.angle_alpha   90.00
_cell.angle_beta   90.00
_cell.angle_gamma   90.00
#
_symmetry.space_group_name_H-M   'P 1'
#
loop_
_entity.id
_entity.type
_entity.pdbx_description
1 polymer ?
#
loop_
_entity_poly.entity_id
_entity_poly.type
_entity_poly.pdbx_seq_one_letter_code
_entity_poly.pdbx_strand_id
1 'polypeptide(L)' 'MKERYAITDMRKLANRMQFGVPEESSLGYGMLGQAGSGKLRVSIGQSKLAVKAAKRFKEKTLEAVGQLQD' A
#
# COMPACT_ATOMS: atom_id res chain seq x y z
N MET A 1 -0.35 -16.94 7.01
CA MET A 1 -0.64 -15.91 8.04
C MET A 1 0.50 -14.90 8.18
N LYS A 2 1.75 -15.35 8.38
CA LYS A 2 2.91 -14.48 8.63
C LYS A 2 3.15 -13.42 7.54
N GLU A 3 2.90 -13.76 6.28
CA GLU A 3 3.07 -12.86 5.12
C GLU A 3 2.26 -11.56 5.20
N ARG A 4 1.09 -11.56 5.86
CA ARG A 4 0.26 -10.35 6.00
C ARG A 4 0.84 -9.32 6.97
N TYR A 5 1.76 -9.75 7.81
CA TYR A 5 2.42 -8.90 8.81
C TYR A 5 3.90 -8.69 8.49
N ALA A 6 4.42 -9.41 7.49
CA ALA A 6 5.80 -9.26 7.04
C ALA A 6 5.97 -7.99 6.21
N ILE A 7 7.11 -7.33 6.37
CA ILE A 7 7.50 -6.20 5.52
C ILE A 7 7.82 -6.73 4.12
N THR A 8 7.13 -6.20 3.11
CA THR A 8 7.36 -6.54 1.70
C THR A 8 8.69 -5.98 1.19
N ASP A 9 9.24 -6.59 0.14
CA ASP A 9 10.52 -6.13 -0.42
C ASP A 9 10.43 -4.70 -0.99
N MET A 10 9.27 -4.29 -1.50
CA MET A 10 9.01 -2.90 -1.89
C MET A 10 9.08 -1.95 -0.69
N ARG A 11 8.50 -2.33 0.46
CA ARG A 11 8.56 -1.50 1.67
C ARG A 11 9.98 -1.47 2.26
N LYS A 12 10.73 -2.58 2.18
CA LYS A 12 12.15 -2.59 2.53
C LYS A 12 12.95 -1.62 1.65
N LEU A 13 12.69 -1.61 0.34
CA LEU A 13 13.34 -0.70 -0.59
C LEU A 13 12.98 0.76 -0.33
N ALA A 14 11.71 1.02 0.01
CA ALA A 14 11.27 2.34 0.45
C ALA A 14 11.97 2.82 1.73
N ASN A 15 12.31 1.89 2.64
CA ASN A 15 13.00 2.19 3.89
C ASN A 15 14.53 2.30 3.74
N ARG A 16 15.08 2.05 2.54
CA ARG A 16 16.53 2.23 2.29
C ARG A 16 16.78 3.67 1.90
N MET A 17 17.65 4.34 2.64
CA MET A 17 18.09 5.70 2.36
C MET A 17 19.53 5.69 1.85
N GLN A 18 19.84 6.56 0.90
CA GLN A 18 21.22 6.81 0.48
C GLN A 18 21.79 7.93 1.35
N PHE A 19 22.91 7.64 2.02
CA PHE A 19 23.56 8.63 2.86
C PHE A 19 24.11 9.78 2.01
N GLY A 20 23.95 11.02 2.48
CA GLY A 20 24.43 12.22 1.81
C GLY A 20 23.60 12.67 0.60
N VAL A 21 22.53 11.94 0.23
CA VAL A 21 21.61 12.33 -0.84
C VAL A 21 20.25 12.67 -0.22
N PRO A 22 19.77 13.92 -0.35
CA PRO A 22 18.45 14.28 0.15
C PRO A 22 17.37 13.50 -0.61
N GLU A 23 16.30 13.12 0.10
CA GLU A 23 15.18 12.45 -0.55
C GLU A 23 14.40 13.41 -1.45
N GLU A 24 14.09 12.96 -2.67
CA GLU A 24 13.30 13.75 -3.63
C GLU A 24 11.80 13.84 -3.25
N SER A 25 11.34 13.07 -2.25
CA SER A 25 9.93 12.99 -1.85
C SER A 25 9.72 13.45 -0.41
N SER A 26 8.72 14.30 -0.19
CA SER A 26 8.29 14.77 1.15
C SER A 26 7.72 13.67 2.05
N LEU A 27 7.30 12.53 1.48
CA LEU A 27 6.71 11.41 2.20
C LEU A 27 7.72 10.32 2.58
N GLY A 28 9.00 10.47 2.27
CA GLY A 28 10.05 9.54 2.68
C GLY A 28 9.95 8.17 1.99
N TYR A 29 10.21 8.11 0.68
CA TYR A 29 10.12 6.88 -0.11
C TYR A 29 11.48 6.22 -0.41
N GLY A 30 12.57 6.72 0.18
CA GLY A 30 13.90 6.15 0.07
C GLY A 30 14.29 5.90 -1.39
N MET A 31 14.78 4.70 -1.68
CA MET A 31 15.24 4.32 -3.02
C MET A 31 14.14 4.20 -4.09
N LEU A 32 12.85 4.15 -3.72
CA LEU A 32 11.76 4.07 -4.71
C LEU A 32 11.49 5.43 -5.40
N GLY A 33 11.88 6.53 -4.76
CA GLY A 33 11.70 7.89 -5.28
C GLY A 33 12.88 8.39 -6.13
N GLN A 34 14.08 7.82 -5.94
CA GLN A 34 15.36 8.31 -6.48
C GLN A 34 15.60 8.00 -7.97
N ALA A 35 14.57 7.65 -8.73
CA ALA A 35 14.70 7.29 -10.14
C ALA A 35 14.75 8.52 -11.09
N GLY A 36 14.96 9.73 -10.56
CA GLY A 36 15.15 10.98 -11.32
C GLY A 36 13.96 11.42 -12.18
N SER A 37 12.82 10.72 -12.08
CA SER A 37 11.63 10.98 -12.90
C SER A 37 10.56 11.79 -12.18
N GLY A 38 10.76 12.12 -10.89
CA GLY A 38 9.76 12.73 -10.02
C GLY A 38 8.49 11.89 -9.81
N LYS A 39 8.40 10.70 -10.42
CA LYS A 39 7.25 9.80 -10.37
C LYS A 39 7.57 8.56 -9.56
N LEU A 40 6.89 8.44 -8.43
CA LEU A 40 7.00 7.28 -7.57
C LEU A 40 6.30 6.07 -8.21
N ARG A 41 7.06 5.04 -8.58
CA ARG A 41 6.51 3.77 -9.06
C ARG A 41 6.02 2.92 -7.88
N VAL A 42 4.88 3.29 -7.31
CA VAL A 42 4.14 2.40 -6.40
C VAL A 42 3.33 1.43 -7.25
N SER A 43 3.40 0.14 -6.96
CA SER A 43 2.67 -0.89 -7.70
C SER A 43 1.16 -0.58 -7.77
N ILE A 44 0.65 -0.30 -8.97
CA ILE A 44 -0.76 0.03 -9.27
C ILE A 44 -1.65 -1.25 -9.34
N GLY A 45 -1.05 -2.45 -9.29
CA GLY A 45 -1.77 -3.72 -9.45
C GLY A 45 -2.43 -4.27 -8.20
N GLN A 46 -3.47 -5.11 -8.39
CA GLN A 46 -4.09 -5.89 -7.30
C GLN A 46 -3.04 -6.77 -6.61
N SER A 47 -2.71 -6.46 -5.36
CA SER A 47 -1.71 -7.19 -4.59
C SER A 47 -2.36 -8.30 -3.76
N LYS A 48 -1.67 -9.45 -3.62
CA LYS A 48 -2.11 -10.55 -2.74
C LYS A 48 -2.23 -10.13 -1.27
N LEU A 49 -1.56 -9.03 -0.90
CA LEU A 49 -1.54 -8.44 0.43
C LEU A 49 -2.47 -7.23 0.58
N ALA A 50 -3.31 -6.95 -0.44
CA ALA A 50 -4.29 -5.89 -0.36
C ALA A 50 -5.20 -6.09 0.86
N VAL A 51 -5.45 -4.99 1.59
CA VAL A 51 -6.31 -5.01 2.78
C VAL A 51 -7.71 -5.44 2.36
N LYS A 52 -8.18 -6.56 2.92
CA LYS A 52 -9.56 -7.01 2.76
C LYS A 52 -10.38 -6.45 3.93
N ALA A 53 -11.56 -5.90 3.62
CA ALA A 53 -12.50 -5.46 4.65
C ALA A 53 -12.75 -6.56 5.68
N ALA A 54 -12.79 -6.18 6.96
CA ALA A 54 -13.04 -7.14 8.03
C ALA A 54 -14.47 -7.70 7.92
N LYS A 55 -14.67 -8.93 8.42
CA LYS A 55 -15.92 -9.70 8.25
C LYS A 55 -17.17 -8.89 8.62
N ARG A 56 -17.14 -8.19 9.76
CA ARG A 56 -18.24 -7.34 10.25
C ARG A 56 -18.63 -6.20 9.30
N PHE A 57 -17.69 -5.67 8.52
CA PHE A 57 -17.98 -4.62 7.54
C PHE A 57 -18.53 -5.19 6.24
N LYS A 58 -18.19 -6.43 5.89
CA LYS A 58 -18.78 -7.12 4.74
C LYS A 58 -20.23 -7.50 4.99
N GLU A 59 -20.57 -7.94 6.20
CA GLU A 59 -21.94 -8.30 6.57
C GLU A 59 -22.86 -7.06 6.54
N LYS A 60 -22.43 -5.96 7.16
CA LYS A 60 -23.19 -4.69 7.12
C LYS A 60 -23.39 -4.11 5.72
N THR A 61 -22.42 -4.28 4.82
CA THR A 61 -22.55 -3.79 3.44
C THR A 61 -23.48 -4.67 2.61
N LEU A 62 -23.51 -5.99 2.85
CA LEU A 62 -24.47 -6.89 2.21
C LEU A 62 -25.90 -6.65 2.72
N GLU A 63 -26.07 -6.40 4.02
CA GLU A 63 -27.36 -6.03 4.63
C GLU A 63 -27.88 -4.70 4.10
N ALA A 64 -27.03 -3.68 3.98
CA ALA A 64 -27.40 -2.37 3.43
C ALA A 64 -27.79 -2.42 1.94
N VAL A 65 -27.19 -3.33 1.15
CA VAL A 65 -27.56 -3.53 -0.26
C VAL A 65 -28.91 -4.23 -0.40
N GLY A 66 -29.27 -5.10 0.54
CA GLY A 66 -30.60 -5.73 0.59
C GLY A 66 -31.74 -4.76 0.92
N GLN A 67 -31.46 -3.64 1.59
CA GLN A 67 -32.45 -2.63 1.99
C GLN A 67 -32.74 -1.56 0.92
N LEU A 68 -32.07 -1.62 -0.24
CA LEU A 68 -32.28 -0.69 -1.37
C LEU A 68 -33.09 -1.32 -2.52
N GLN A 69 -33.70 -2.48 -2.29
CA GLN A 69 -34.54 -3.19 -3.26
C GLN A 69 -36.04 -3.25 -2.88
N ASP A 70 -36.45 -2.57 -1.81
CA ASP A 70 -37.86 -2.40 -1.41
C ASP A 70 -38.38 -1.00 -1.75
#